data_AF-A0A8J6GCJ6-F1
#
_entry.id   AF-A0A8J6GCJ6-F1
#
_cell.length_a   1.000
_cell.length_b   1.000
_cell.length_c   1.000
_cell.angle_alpha   90.00
_cell.angle_beta   90.00
_cell.angle_gamma   90.00
#
_symmetry.space_group_name_H-M   'P 1'
#
loop_
_entity.id
_entity.type
_entity.pdbx_description
1 polymer ?
#
loop_
_entity_poly.entity_id
_entity_poly.type
_entity_poly.pdbx_seq_one_letter_code
_entity_poly.pdbx_strand_id
1 'polypeptide(L)'
;MAEAESASTPYIEDDFYCPTCREVFKIPVRVAACQHVFCRKCFLTAMKKSGIRCPLCRGNVTKRERSHPERVLDLETIMKSFPGSCRYCSQCIELRRMRKHYKTCKKVAR
;
A
#
# COMPACT_ATOMS: atom_id res chain seq x y z
N MET A 1 -29.14 10.39 6.12
CA MET A 1 -27.88 11.16 6.11
C MET A 1 -27.15 10.77 4.83
N ALA A 2 -26.85 11.77 4.02
CA ALA A 2 -26.28 11.63 2.68
C ALA A 2 -24.81 11.16 2.74
N GLU A 3 -24.36 10.38 1.77
CA GLU A 3 -23.45 10.89 0.73
C GLU A 3 -23.05 9.82 -0.29
N ALA A 4 -23.27 10.19 -1.56
CA ALA A 4 -22.48 9.87 -2.75
C ALA A 4 -22.11 8.41 -3.02
N GLU A 5 -23.04 7.72 -3.68
CA GLU A 5 -22.71 6.81 -4.77
C GLU A 5 -21.95 7.60 -5.85
N SER A 6 -20.75 7.16 -6.24
CA SER A 6 -19.99 7.75 -7.34
C SER A 6 -19.13 6.69 -8.04
N ALA A 7 -19.71 6.14 -9.12
CA ALA A 7 -19.06 5.60 -10.31
C ALA A 7 -17.87 4.63 -10.14
N SER A 8 -18.17 3.34 -10.27
CA SER A 8 -17.36 2.32 -10.96
C SER A 8 -15.86 2.28 -10.64
N THR A 9 -15.49 2.21 -9.36
CA THR A 9 -14.17 1.68 -8.98
C THR A 9 -14.35 0.69 -7.82
N PRO A 10 -13.95 -0.60 -7.97
CA PRO A 10 -14.12 -1.60 -6.90
C PRO A 10 -13.09 -1.44 -5.75
N TYR A 11 -12.53 -0.24 -5.55
CA TYR A 11 -11.43 0.01 -4.61
C TYR A 11 -11.80 1.15 -3.67
N ILE A 12 -11.64 0.94 -2.37
CA ILE A 12 -11.76 2.00 -1.36
C ILE A 12 -10.36 2.51 -0.97
N GLU A 13 -10.29 3.68 -0.33
CA GLU A 13 -9.00 4.29 0.06
C GLU A 13 -8.11 3.32 0.86
N ASP A 14 -8.71 2.51 1.74
CA ASP A 14 -8.00 1.58 2.61
C ASP A 14 -7.28 0.44 1.85
N ASP A 15 -7.78 0.05 0.66
CA ASP A 15 -7.16 -0.96 -0.21
C ASP A 15 -5.77 -0.56 -0.70
N PHE A 16 -5.41 0.73 -0.58
CA PHE A 16 -4.12 1.24 -0.99
C PHE A 16 -3.11 1.35 0.17
N TYR A 17 -3.44 0.86 1.37
CA TYR A 17 -2.55 0.93 2.52
C TYR A 17 -1.80 -0.38 2.75
N CYS A 18 -0.51 -0.25 3.07
CA CYS A 18 0.31 -1.40 3.37
C CYS A 18 0.07 -1.90 4.79
N PRO A 19 -0.31 -3.17 5.00
CA PRO A 19 -0.57 -3.69 6.34
C PRO A 19 0.70 -3.79 7.22
N THR A 20 1.90 -3.74 6.63
CA THR A 20 3.16 -3.75 7.38
C THR A 20 3.54 -2.38 7.93
N CYS A 21 3.48 -1.32 7.11
CA CYS A 21 3.86 0.04 7.55
C CYS A 21 2.68 0.95 7.84
N ARG A 22 1.45 0.49 7.57
CA ARG A 22 0.18 1.24 7.71
C ARG A 22 0.16 2.57 6.96
N GLU A 23 0.95 2.66 5.90
CA GLU A 23 1.00 3.81 4.99
C GLU A 23 0.58 3.38 3.59
N VAL A 24 0.06 4.33 2.81
CA VAL A 24 -0.24 4.20 1.37
C VAL A 24 0.90 3.49 0.64
N PHE A 25 0.66 2.48 -0.21
CA PHE A 25 1.71 1.65 -0.83
C PHE A 25 2.81 2.46 -1.55
N LYS A 26 4.02 1.91 -1.58
CA LYS A 26 5.13 2.41 -2.41
C LYS A 26 5.77 1.24 -3.10
N ILE A 27 5.63 1.24 -4.42
CA ILE A 27 6.04 0.11 -5.25
C ILE A 27 5.34 -1.15 -4.67
N PRO A 28 4.00 -1.22 -4.77
CA PRO A 28 3.23 -2.36 -4.30
C PRO A 28 3.73 -3.62 -5.00
N VAL A 29 3.96 -4.67 -4.21
CA VAL A 29 4.35 -6.00 -4.67
C VAL A 29 3.33 -7.01 -4.16
N ARG A 30 2.91 -7.95 -5.01
CA ARG A 30 1.92 -8.98 -4.67
C ARG A 30 2.63 -10.30 -4.42
N VAL A 31 2.22 -10.99 -3.36
CA VAL A 31 2.60 -12.39 -3.14
C VAL A 31 1.68 -13.27 -3.98
N ALA A 32 2.21 -14.05 -4.91
CA ALA A 32 1.42 -14.86 -5.83
C ALA A 32 0.58 -15.93 -5.11
N ALA A 33 1.15 -16.56 -4.08
CA ALA A 33 0.50 -17.67 -3.37
C ALA A 33 -0.74 -17.25 -2.55
N CYS A 34 -0.77 -16.03 -2.02
CA CYS A 34 -1.85 -15.55 -1.13
C CYS A 34 -2.44 -14.20 -1.54
N GLN A 35 -2.00 -13.66 -2.66
CA GLN A 35 -2.46 -12.41 -3.29
C GLN A 35 -2.37 -11.14 -2.43
N HIS A 36 -1.71 -11.23 -1.27
CA HIS A 36 -1.49 -10.08 -0.40
C HIS A 36 -0.48 -9.09 -0.99
N VAL A 37 -0.78 -7.80 -0.85
CA VAL A 37 0.04 -6.71 -1.38
C VAL A 37 0.79 -5.98 -0.27
N PHE A 38 2.05 -5.67 -0.53
CA PHE A 38 2.95 -4.98 0.39
C PHE A 38 3.79 -3.94 -0.34
N CYS A 39 4.43 -3.03 0.39
CA CYS A 39 5.48 -2.22 -0.23
C CYS A 39 6.70 -3.09 -0.51
N ARG A 40 7.40 -2.86 -1.62
CA ARG A 40 8.66 -3.56 -1.93
C ARG A 40 9.63 -3.58 -0.75
N LYS A 41 9.81 -2.45 -0.06
CA LYS A 41 10.69 -2.37 1.12
C LYS A 41 10.17 -3.17 2.32
N CYS A 42 8.85 -3.13 2.58
CA CYS A 42 8.22 -3.86 3.68
C CYS A 42 8.33 -5.37 3.45
N PHE A 43 8.03 -5.82 2.23
CA PHE A 43 8.16 -7.21 1.82
C PHE A 43 9.60 -7.71 1.97
N LEU A 44 10.59 -7.03 1.37
CA LEU A 44 11.99 -7.46 1.46
C LEU A 44 12.53 -7.45 2.90
N THR A 45 12.14 -6.47 3.70
CA THR A 45 12.50 -6.42 5.13
C THR A 45 11.88 -7.57 5.90
N ALA A 46 10.61 -7.88 5.66
CA ALA A 46 9.93 -9.02 6.27
C ALA A 46 10.59 -10.35 5.86
N MET A 47 10.96 -10.51 4.58
CA MET A 47 11.68 -11.70 4.12
C MET A 47 13.04 -11.87 4.80
N LYS A 48 13.73 -10.75 5.08
CA LYS A 48 15.02 -10.76 5.78
C LYS A 48 14.88 -11.12 7.27
N LYS A 49 13.80 -10.69 7.93
CA LYS A 49 13.56 -10.92 9.36
C LYS A 49 12.89 -12.27 9.66
N SER A 50 11.83 -12.61 8.93
CA SER A 50 10.93 -13.71 9.24
C SER A 50 11.07 -14.93 8.31
N GLY A 51 11.98 -14.84 7.33
CA GLY A 51 12.18 -15.86 6.30
C GLY A 51 11.20 -15.73 5.13
N ILE A 52 11.13 -16.77 4.29
CA ILE A 52 10.39 -16.75 3.01
C ILE A 52 8.88 -17.03 3.23
N ARG A 53 8.22 -16.20 4.04
CA ARG A 53 6.81 -16.33 4.43
C ARG A 53 6.10 -14.99 4.41
N CYS A 54 4.86 -14.97 3.93
CA CYS A 54 4.04 -13.77 3.86
C CYS A 54 3.86 -13.14 5.26
N PRO A 55 4.08 -11.82 5.44
CA PRO A 55 3.97 -11.19 6.76
C PRO A 55 2.53 -11.05 7.28
N LEU A 56 1.51 -11.25 6.44
CA LEU A 56 0.10 -11.25 6.86
C LEU A 56 -0.39 -12.64 7.27
N CYS A 57 -0.42 -13.57 6.31
CA CYS A 57 -1.02 -14.89 6.49
C CYS A 57 0.00 -16.01 6.77
N ARG A 58 1.29 -15.69 6.82
CA ARG A 58 2.40 -16.67 6.93
C ARG A 58 2.47 -17.69 5.81
N GLY A 59 1.70 -17.50 4.73
CA GLY A 59 1.72 -18.35 3.54
C GLY A 59 3.08 -18.40 2.86
N ASN A 60 3.31 -19.44 2.07
CA ASN A 60 4.56 -19.66 1.38
C ASN A 60 4.86 -18.53 0.38
N VAL A 61 6.09 -18.06 0.38
CA VAL A 61 6.63 -17.17 -0.64
C VAL A 61 7.71 -17.94 -1.38
N THR A 62 7.81 -17.77 -2.69
CA THR A 62 8.86 -18.45 -3.46
C THR A 62 10.19 -17.70 -3.36
N LYS A 63 11.31 -18.42 -3.53
CA LYS A 63 12.64 -17.79 -3.65
C LYS A 63 12.68 -16.79 -4.80
N ARG A 64 11.97 -17.08 -5.90
CA ARG A 64 11.85 -16.19 -7.06
C ARG A 64 11.20 -14.86 -6.68
N GLU A 65 10.05 -14.87 -6.00
CA GLU A 65 9.39 -13.65 -5.54
C GLU A 65 10.26 -12.83 -4.58
N ARG A 66 11.07 -13.50 -3.73
CA ARG A 66 12.03 -12.80 -2.87
C ARG A 66 13.11 -12.08 -3.68
N SER A 67 13.66 -12.73 -4.71
CA SER A 67 14.72 -12.15 -5.54
C SER A 67 14.19 -11.09 -6.52
N HIS A 68 13.02 -11.33 -7.09
CA HIS A 68 12.39 -10.48 -8.08
C HIS A 68 10.89 -10.32 -7.76
N PRO A 69 10.54 -9.47 -6.78
CA PRO A 69 9.15 -9.28 -6.39
C PRO A 69 8.37 -8.60 -7.51
N GLU A 70 7.27 -9.21 -7.91
CA GLU A 70 6.41 -8.70 -8.97
C GLU A 70 5.67 -7.44 -8.52
N ARG A 71 5.77 -6.39 -9.33
CA ARG A 71 5.14 -5.10 -9.06
C ARG A 71 3.70 -5.10 -9.56
N VAL A 72 2.80 -4.55 -8.74
CA VAL A 72 1.40 -4.39 -9.12
C VAL A 72 1.20 -3.03 -9.79
N LEU A 73 1.49 -2.98 -11.09
CA LEU A 73 1.45 -1.74 -11.87
C LEU A 73 0.04 -1.11 -11.94
N ASP A 74 -1.00 -1.93 -11.90
CA ASP A 74 -2.40 -1.49 -11.88
C ASP A 74 -2.68 -0.65 -10.63
N LEU A 75 -2.26 -1.13 -9.45
CA LEU A 75 -2.38 -0.35 -8.21
C LEU A 75 -1.58 0.95 -8.30
N GLU A 76 -0.34 0.90 -8.82
CA GLU A 76 0.45 2.13 -9.02
C GLU A 76 -0.22 3.13 -9.96
N THR A 77 -1.00 2.64 -10.93
CA THR A 77 -1.72 3.47 -11.89
C THR A 77 -2.96 4.07 -11.25
N ILE A 78 -3.75 3.29 -10.54
CA ILE A 78 -4.95 3.77 -9.83
C ILE A 78 -4.54 4.82 -8.78
N MET A 79 -3.50 4.57 -7.99
CA MET A 79 -2.99 5.50 -6.96
C MET A 79 -2.49 6.85 -7.49
N LYS A 80 -2.23 6.97 -8.81
CA LYS A 80 -1.87 8.26 -9.42
C LYS A 80 -3.07 9.18 -9.52
N SER A 81 -4.25 8.65 -9.81
CA SER A 81 -5.47 9.44 -10.02
C SER A 81 -6.45 9.36 -8.85
N PHE A 82 -6.28 8.38 -7.96
CA PHE A 82 -7.15 8.18 -6.81
C PHE A 82 -6.84 9.22 -5.70
N PRO A 83 -7.82 10.05 -5.31
CA PRO A 83 -7.68 10.97 -4.19
C PRO A 83 -7.76 10.20 -2.86
N GLY A 84 -6.92 10.57 -1.91
CA GLY A 84 -6.97 10.07 -0.53
C GLY A 84 -6.94 11.23 0.44
N SER A 85 -7.55 11.01 1.60
CA SER A 85 -7.61 11.95 2.71
C SER A 85 -6.45 11.69 3.69
N CYS A 86 -5.71 12.73 4.02
CA CYS A 86 -4.70 12.62 5.07
C CYS A 86 -5.39 12.46 6.43
N ARG A 87 -5.15 11.32 7.10
CA ARG A 87 -5.69 10.98 8.43
C ARG A 87 -5.38 12.01 9.54
N TYR A 88 -4.39 12.88 9.33
CA TYR A 88 -3.95 13.85 10.33
C TYR A 88 -4.46 15.26 10.02
N CYS A 89 -4.17 15.79 8.82
CA CYS A 89 -4.53 17.17 8.45
C CYS A 89 -5.81 17.31 7.63
N SER A 90 -6.49 16.21 7.32
CA SER A 90 -7.74 16.21 6.55
C SER A 90 -7.62 16.79 5.14
N GLN A 91 -6.39 16.99 4.62
CA GLN A 91 -6.20 17.39 3.22
C GLN A 91 -6.44 16.19 2.29
N CYS A 92 -7.27 16.40 1.28
CA CYS A 92 -7.40 15.49 0.15
C CYS A 92 -6.28 15.71 -0.85
N ILE A 93 -5.49 14.67 -1.12
CA ILE A 93 -4.39 14.69 -2.09
C ILE A 93 -4.28 13.33 -2.79
N GLU A 94 -3.64 13.28 -3.94
CA GLU A 94 -3.37 12.02 -4.65
C GLU A 94 -2.61 11.02 -3.75
N LEU A 95 -3.03 9.74 -3.75
CA LEU A 95 -2.38 8.69 -2.97
C LEU A 95 -0.88 8.57 -3.28
N ARG A 96 -0.47 8.75 -4.54
CA ARG A 96 0.95 8.81 -4.94
C ARG A 96 1.77 9.85 -4.15
N ARG A 97 1.15 10.97 -3.76
CA ARG A 97 1.80 12.06 -3.02
C ARG A 97 1.66 11.91 -1.52
N MET A 98 0.75 11.06 -1.04
CA MET A 98 0.43 10.91 0.39
C MET A 98 1.66 10.64 1.27
N ARG A 99 2.60 9.78 0.84
CA ARG A 99 3.85 9.55 1.60
C ARG A 99 4.76 10.75 1.71
N LYS A 100 4.85 11.55 0.64
CA LYS A 100 5.65 12.79 0.69
C LYS A 100 4.97 13.78 1.63
N HIS A 101 3.65 13.85 1.55
CA HIS A 101 2.85 14.66 2.43
C HIS A 101 3.02 14.28 3.91
N TYR A 102 3.00 12.99 4.30
CA TYR A 102 3.20 12.61 5.71
C TYR A 102 4.51 13.16 6.31
N LYS A 103 5.58 13.28 5.52
CA LYS A 103 6.86 13.86 5.98
C LYS A 103 6.79 15.37 6.24
N THR A 104 5.89 16.06 5.54
CA THR A 104 5.71 17.52 5.64
C THR A 104 4.38 17.87 6.32
N CYS A 105 3.63 16.87 6.78
CA CYS A 105 2.31 17.04 7.35
C CYS A 105 2.50 17.59 8.77
N LYS A 106 2.10 18.85 8.95
CA LYS A 106 2.26 19.59 10.21
C LYS A 106 1.62 18.90 11.42
N LYS A 107 0.71 17.95 11.21
CA LYS A 107 0.03 17.19 12.28
C LYS A 107 0.57 15.77 12.52
N VAL A 108 1.47 15.24 11.68
CA VAL A 108 2.20 13.98 11.94
C VAL A 108 3.43 14.21 12.81
N ALA A 109 4.03 15.40 12.71
CA ALA A 109 5.26 15.78 13.42
C ALA A 109 5.00 16.42 14.79
N ARG A 110 3.85 16.15 15.41
CA ARG A 110 3.48 16.63 16.76
C ARG A 110 3.26 15.46 17.70
#